data_AF-A0A4S2GZM5-F1
#
_entry.id   AF-A0A4S2GZM5-F1
#
_cell.length_a   1.000
_cell.length_b   1.000
_cell.length_c   1.000
_cell.angle_alpha   90.00
_cell.angle_beta   90.00
_cell.angle_gamma   90.00
#
_symmetry.space_group_name_H-M   'P 1'
#
loop_
_entity.id
_entity.type
_entity.pdbx_description
1 polymer ?
#
loop_
_entity_poly.entity_id
_entity_poly.type
_entity_poly.pdbx_seq_one_letter_code
_entity_poly.pdbx_strand_id
1 'polypeptide(L)'
;MRTPLFLLTAAAVLVSTSACSSGVRQALGVEKTTPDEFRVMTIAPLSVPPEYNLVPPEPGGLRPEDIFPDQQARRAIFGDLEATTATDAEILLAARAGAGNANPNVRALIDGETAQVVRKDRSFADRILFWREDSAGTEVQVTAEAEPIDPELERQRIEAVTGGQPVDIPQPRTVRSKLPGL
;
A
#
# COMPACT_ATOMS: atom_id res chain seq x y z
N MET A 1 -60.42 23.73 -9.15
CA MET A 1 -59.39 22.67 -9.37
C MET A 1 -58.04 23.23 -9.85
N ARG A 2 -57.59 24.42 -9.40
CA ARG A 2 -56.36 25.08 -9.91
C ARG A 2 -55.21 25.13 -8.89
N THR A 3 -55.49 24.91 -7.61
CA THR A 3 -54.52 24.94 -6.51
C THR A 3 -53.54 23.77 -6.47
N PRO A 4 -53.88 22.49 -6.82
CA PRO A 4 -52.89 21.41 -6.74
C PRO A 4 -51.83 21.51 -7.85
N LEU A 5 -52.19 22.06 -9.02
CA LEU A 5 -51.26 22.25 -10.13
C LEU A 5 -50.19 23.32 -9.81
N PHE A 6 -50.59 24.42 -9.15
CA PHE A 6 -49.67 25.48 -8.73
C PHE A 6 -48.67 25.02 -7.66
N LEU A 7 -49.10 24.18 -6.71
CA LEU A 7 -48.22 23.60 -5.69
C LEU A 7 -47.19 22.65 -6.30
N LEU A 8 -47.59 21.85 -7.29
CA LEU A 8 -46.69 20.91 -7.97
C LEU A 8 -45.63 21.65 -8.81
N THR A 9 -46.01 22.73 -9.48
CA THR A 9 -45.05 23.58 -10.22
C THR A 9 -44.08 24.31 -9.30
N ALA A 10 -44.54 24.80 -8.15
CA ALA A 10 -43.67 25.47 -7.18
C ALA A 10 -42.65 24.50 -6.56
N ALA A 11 -43.07 23.28 -6.25
CA ALA A 11 -42.17 22.24 -5.75
C ALA A 11 -41.10 21.83 -6.78
N ALA A 12 -41.47 21.71 -8.06
CA ALA A 12 -40.53 21.39 -9.13
C ALA A 12 -39.46 22.48 -9.33
N VAL A 13 -39.85 23.76 -9.25
CA VAL A 13 -38.92 24.88 -9.36
C VAL A 13 -37.93 24.89 -8.18
N LEU A 14 -38.40 24.70 -6.96
CA LEU A 14 -37.53 24.65 -5.77
C LEU A 14 -36.48 23.54 -5.86
N VAL A 15 -36.86 22.34 -6.31
CA VAL A 15 -35.93 21.20 -6.50
C VAL A 15 -34.93 21.48 -7.63
N SER A 16 -35.35 22.16 -8.71
CA SER A 16 -34.43 22.49 -9.80
C SER A 16 -33.35 23.51 -9.40
N THR A 17 -33.66 24.43 -8.48
CA THR A 17 -32.70 25.47 -8.03
C THR A 17 -31.69 24.98 -7.00
N SER A 18 -31.95 23.87 -6.28
CA SER A 18 -31.00 23.35 -5.28
C SER A 18 -29.77 22.67 -5.92
N ALA A 19 -29.88 22.20 -7.16
CA ALA A 19 -28.81 21.55 -7.91
C ALA A 19 -27.69 22.51 -8.37
N CYS A 20 -27.98 23.82 -8.47
CA CYS A 20 -27.02 24.84 -8.94
C CYS A 20 -26.25 25.54 -7.82
N SER A 21 -26.23 25.02 -6.59
CA SER A 21 -25.64 25.77 -5.46
C SER A 21 -24.21 25.35 -5.10
N SER A 22 -23.83 24.07 -5.26
CA SER A 22 -22.54 23.54 -4.80
C SER A 22 -21.55 23.22 -5.94
N GLY A 23 -21.97 22.47 -6.96
CA GLY A 23 -21.06 22.02 -8.03
C GLY A 23 -20.56 23.15 -8.96
N VAL A 24 -21.41 24.14 -9.26
CA VAL A 24 -21.05 25.27 -10.14
C VAL A 24 -20.13 26.28 -9.47
N ARG A 25 -20.19 26.47 -8.14
CA ARG A 25 -19.26 27.37 -7.43
C ARG A 25 -17.83 26.82 -7.41
N GLN A 26 -17.71 25.50 -7.26
CA GLN A 26 -16.46 24.77 -7.39
C GLN A 26 -15.92 24.85 -8.82
N ALA A 27 -16.76 24.62 -9.85
CA ALA A 27 -16.35 24.70 -11.26
C ALA A 27 -15.93 26.12 -11.70
N LEU A 28 -16.53 27.16 -11.11
CA LEU A 28 -16.22 28.56 -11.37
C LEU A 28 -15.03 29.08 -10.51
N GLY A 29 -14.41 28.23 -9.69
CA GLY A 29 -13.26 28.60 -8.85
C GLY A 29 -13.57 29.62 -7.75
N VAL A 30 -14.85 29.81 -7.42
CA VAL A 30 -15.32 30.71 -6.36
C VAL A 30 -15.13 30.05 -4.98
N GLU A 31 -15.16 28.72 -4.93
CA GLU A 31 -14.87 27.92 -3.76
C GLU A 31 -13.34 27.71 -3.64
N LYS A 32 -12.77 27.95 -2.45
CA LYS A 32 -11.34 27.75 -2.21
C LYS A 32 -11.05 26.27 -2.00
N THR A 33 -10.53 25.60 -3.03
CA THR A 33 -9.82 24.33 -2.86
C THR A 33 -8.44 24.59 -2.27
N THR A 34 -8.28 24.33 -0.98
CA THR A 34 -6.96 24.24 -0.36
C THR A 34 -6.30 22.94 -0.79
N PRO A 35 -5.03 22.96 -1.25
CA PRO A 35 -4.24 21.76 -1.43
C PRO A 35 -4.26 20.92 -0.16
N ASP A 36 -4.30 19.61 -0.32
CA ASP A 36 -4.22 18.64 0.76
C ASP A 36 -2.92 18.89 1.56
N GLU A 37 -3.05 19.09 2.87
CA GLU A 37 -1.96 19.41 3.78
C GLU A 37 -0.87 18.33 3.84
N PHE A 38 -1.18 17.11 3.40
CA PHE A 38 -0.22 16.01 3.29
C PHE A 38 0.42 15.91 1.91
N ARG A 39 0.03 16.77 0.96
CA ARG A 39 0.53 16.78 -0.43
C ARG A 39 1.33 18.04 -0.77
N VAL A 40 1.56 18.93 0.21
CA VAL A 40 2.40 20.12 0.01
C VAL A 40 3.87 19.73 0.20
N MET A 41 4.65 19.81 -0.87
CA MET A 41 6.10 19.59 -0.84
C MET A 41 6.84 20.90 -0.64
N THR A 42 7.91 20.89 0.17
CA THR A 42 8.84 22.01 0.28
C THR A 42 9.86 21.93 -0.84
N ILE A 43 9.98 23.01 -1.60
CA ILE A 43 11.04 23.15 -2.62
C ILE A 43 12.32 23.56 -1.88
N ALA A 44 13.43 22.91 -2.20
CA ALA A 44 14.74 23.29 -1.66
C ALA A 44 15.08 24.73 -2.05
N PRO A 45 15.72 25.52 -1.17
CA PRO A 45 16.09 26.90 -1.49
C PRO A 45 17.03 26.93 -2.70
N LEU A 46 16.80 27.89 -3.60
CA LEU A 46 17.65 28.13 -4.76
C LEU A 46 19.02 28.64 -4.29
N SER A 47 20.05 27.81 -4.35
CA SER A 47 21.44 28.24 -4.18
C SER A 47 22.08 28.46 -5.56
N VAL A 48 22.82 29.55 -5.70
CA VAL A 48 23.60 29.81 -6.91
C VAL A 48 24.89 28.98 -6.80
N PRO A 49 25.14 28.01 -7.69
CA PRO A 49 26.37 27.25 -7.65
C PRO A 49 27.57 28.16 -8.00
N PRO A 50 28.75 27.94 -7.38
CA PRO A 50 29.95 28.76 -7.62
C PRO A 50 30.51 28.60 -9.04
N GLU A 51 30.09 27.57 -9.78
CA GLU A 51 30.54 27.27 -11.14
C GLU A 51 29.41 27.55 -12.15
N TYR A 52 29.62 28.51 -13.05
CA TYR A 52 28.67 28.88 -14.13
C TYR A 52 28.83 28.02 -15.40
N ASN A 53 29.67 26.99 -15.37
CA ASN A 53 30.00 26.19 -16.54
C ASN A 53 29.01 25.02 -16.74
N LEU A 54 27.72 25.33 -16.65
CA LEU A 54 26.65 24.33 -16.72
C LEU A 54 26.41 23.93 -18.18
N VAL A 55 26.64 22.65 -18.48
CA VAL A 55 26.09 22.03 -19.69
C VAL A 55 24.56 22.07 -19.55
N PRO A 56 23.82 22.56 -20.56
CA PRO A 56 22.36 22.53 -20.53
C PRO A 56 21.88 21.10 -20.26
N PRO A 57 20.99 20.88 -19.28
CA PRO A 57 20.44 19.55 -19.04
C PRO A 57 19.69 19.10 -20.30
N GLU A 58 19.85 17.84 -20.65
CA GLU A 58 19.14 17.28 -21.80
C GLU A 58 17.62 17.38 -21.58
N PRO A 59 16.86 17.85 -22.58
CA PRO A 59 15.40 17.92 -22.47
C PRO A 59 14.80 16.56 -22.11
N GLY A 60 14.11 16.49 -20.96
CA GLY A 60 13.47 15.27 -20.47
C GLY A 60 14.36 14.36 -19.61
N GLY A 61 15.62 14.73 -19.35
CA GLY A 61 16.47 14.05 -18.38
C GLY A 61 16.03 14.31 -16.94
N LEU A 62 16.42 13.40 -16.04
CA LEU A 62 16.23 13.59 -14.60
C LEU A 62 17.07 14.77 -14.13
N ARG A 63 16.42 15.70 -13.44
CA ARG A 63 17.06 16.90 -12.92
C ARG A 63 17.64 16.60 -11.54
N PRO A 64 18.80 17.17 -11.17
CA PRO A 64 19.33 17.02 -9.81
C PRO A 64 18.34 17.47 -8.71
N GLU A 65 17.47 18.40 -9.05
CA GLU A 65 16.39 18.91 -8.19
C GLU A 65 15.11 18.04 -8.17
N ASP A 66 15.01 16.99 -8.99
CA ASP A 66 13.85 16.09 -8.98
C ASP A 66 13.87 15.21 -7.73
N ILE A 67 13.17 15.66 -6.69
CA ILE A 67 13.04 14.94 -5.43
C ILE A 67 12.04 13.79 -5.60
N PHE A 68 12.54 12.55 -5.51
CA PHE A 68 11.67 11.39 -5.33
C PHE A 68 11.24 11.30 -3.86
N PRO A 69 9.96 11.52 -3.52
CA PRO A 69 9.49 11.54 -2.14
C PRO A 69 9.77 10.22 -1.42
N ASP A 70 9.66 9.11 -2.14
CA ASP A 70 9.94 7.77 -1.60
C ASP A 70 11.43 7.61 -1.23
N GLN A 71 12.33 8.15 -2.05
CA GLN A 71 13.77 8.11 -1.78
C GLN A 71 14.15 9.08 -0.66
N GLN A 72 13.49 10.24 -0.58
CA GLN A 72 13.68 11.19 0.52
C GLN A 72 13.18 10.61 1.85
N ALA A 73 11.99 10.02 1.88
CA ALA A 73 11.44 9.36 3.05
C ALA A 73 12.32 8.18 3.49
N ARG A 74 12.81 7.38 2.54
CA ARG A 74 13.74 6.28 2.83
C ARG A 74 15.03 6.80 3.44
N ARG A 75 15.63 7.87 2.91
CA ARG A 75 16.83 8.50 3.49
C ARG A 75 16.55 9.13 4.86
N ALA A 76 15.37 9.68 5.10
CA ALA A 76 15.00 10.22 6.41
C ALA A 76 14.84 9.13 7.47
N ILE A 77 14.32 7.95 7.09
CA ILE A 77 14.08 6.83 8.01
C ILE A 77 15.37 6.03 8.25
N PHE A 78 16.11 5.73 7.19
CA PHE A 78 17.25 4.81 7.23
C PHE A 78 18.62 5.53 7.16
N GLY A 79 18.63 6.85 7.01
CA GLY A 79 19.84 7.61 6.70
C GLY A 79 20.26 7.45 5.23
N ASP A 80 21.38 8.06 4.88
CA ASP A 80 22.02 7.73 3.61
C ASP A 80 22.56 6.30 3.72
N LEU A 81 22.00 5.38 2.93
CA LEU A 81 22.50 4.01 2.83
C LEU A 81 23.78 4.04 1.98
N GLU A 82 24.78 4.82 2.39
CA GLU A 82 26.14 4.53 1.97
C GLU A 82 26.48 3.14 2.49
N ALA A 83 27.24 2.38 1.69
CA ALA A 83 27.84 1.12 2.09
C ALA A 83 28.76 1.39 3.28
N THR A 84 28.15 1.51 4.45
CA THR A 84 28.81 1.73 5.71
C THR A 84 29.77 0.57 5.87
N THR A 85 30.97 0.91 6.32
CA THR A 85 32.13 0.06 6.58
C THR A 85 31.77 -1.18 7.40
N ALA A 86 31.12 -2.15 6.78
CA ALA A 86 30.81 -3.43 7.38
C ALA A 86 32.11 -4.21 7.47
N THR A 87 32.40 -4.75 8.64
CA THR A 87 33.56 -5.61 8.83
C THR A 87 33.37 -6.93 8.07
N ASP A 88 34.47 -7.57 7.68
CA ASP A 88 34.41 -8.86 6.98
C ASP A 88 33.57 -9.92 7.73
N ALA A 89 33.60 -9.86 9.07
CA ALA A 89 32.80 -10.74 9.93
C ALA A 89 31.29 -10.47 9.81
N GLU A 90 30.88 -9.19 9.73
CA GLU A 90 29.48 -8.81 9.54
C GLU A 90 28.97 -9.18 8.15
N ILE A 91 29.81 -9.00 7.12
CA ILE A 91 29.48 -9.42 5.75
C ILE A 91 29.31 -10.94 5.70
N LEU A 92 30.21 -11.69 6.32
CA LEU A 92 30.15 -13.16 6.34
C LEU A 92 28.95 -13.68 7.15
N LEU A 93 28.62 -13.03 8.26
CA LEU A 93 27.41 -13.31 9.04
C LEU A 93 26.15 -13.03 8.22
N ALA A 94 26.07 -11.87 7.57
CA ALA A 94 24.93 -11.49 6.72
C ALA A 94 24.78 -12.43 5.51
N ALA A 95 25.89 -12.82 4.88
CA ALA A 95 25.90 -13.79 3.79
C ALA A 95 25.38 -15.15 4.27
N ARG A 96 25.80 -15.62 5.45
CA ARG A 96 25.29 -16.87 6.05
C ARG A 96 23.83 -16.78 6.46
N ALA A 97 23.36 -15.60 6.87
CA ALA A 97 21.96 -15.29 7.13
C ALA A 97 21.12 -15.12 5.85
N GLY A 98 21.73 -15.23 4.66
CA GLY A 98 21.03 -15.16 3.38
C GLY A 98 20.71 -13.73 2.90
N ALA A 99 21.33 -12.71 3.49
CA ALA A 99 21.09 -11.30 3.13
C ALA A 99 21.32 -11.02 1.63
N GLY A 100 22.27 -11.72 1.00
CA GLY A 100 22.54 -11.59 -0.44
C GLY A 100 21.42 -12.07 -1.37
N ASN A 101 20.46 -12.84 -0.86
CA ASN A 101 19.30 -13.32 -1.61
C ASN A 101 18.05 -12.44 -1.40
N ALA A 102 18.12 -11.41 -0.57
CA ALA A 102 16.97 -10.56 -0.28
C ALA A 102 16.59 -9.73 -1.51
N ASN A 103 15.34 -9.84 -1.96
CA ASN A 103 14.82 -9.02 -3.04
C ASN A 103 14.56 -7.58 -2.53
N PRO A 104 15.23 -6.54 -3.06
CA PRO A 104 15.02 -5.16 -2.60
C PRO A 104 13.60 -4.65 -2.88
N ASN A 105 12.90 -5.25 -3.85
CA ASN A 105 11.55 -4.91 -4.26
C ASN A 105 10.48 -5.82 -3.65
N VAL A 106 10.81 -6.60 -2.61
CA VAL A 106 9.86 -7.55 -1.99
C VAL A 106 8.55 -6.89 -1.57
N ARG A 107 8.59 -5.64 -1.08
CA ARG A 107 7.36 -4.90 -0.70
C ARG A 107 6.49 -4.63 -1.91
N ALA A 108 7.04 -4.12 -3.01
CA ALA A 108 6.29 -3.87 -4.23
C ALA A 108 5.73 -5.18 -4.84
N LEU A 109 6.47 -6.29 -4.71
CA LEU A 109 5.99 -7.61 -5.10
C LEU A 109 4.80 -8.05 -4.25
N ILE A 110 4.91 -8.00 -2.91
CA ILE A 110 3.82 -8.34 -1.99
C ILE A 110 2.63 -7.42 -2.23
N ASP A 111 2.83 -6.12 -2.41
CA ASP A 111 1.77 -5.16 -2.68
C ASP A 111 1.07 -5.50 -4.00
N GLY A 112 1.82 -5.89 -5.04
CA GLY A 112 1.25 -6.38 -6.30
C GLY A 112 0.46 -7.68 -6.17
N GLU A 113 0.98 -8.64 -5.40
CA GLU A 113 0.30 -9.91 -5.13
C GLU A 113 -0.95 -9.75 -4.26
N THR A 114 -0.90 -8.83 -3.29
CA THR A 114 -1.99 -8.56 -2.33
C THR A 114 -2.93 -7.45 -2.78
N ALA A 115 -2.65 -6.76 -3.88
CA ALA A 115 -3.51 -5.71 -4.42
C ALA A 115 -4.95 -6.18 -4.69
N GLN A 116 -5.14 -7.47 -5.00
CA GLN A 116 -6.47 -8.06 -5.18
C GLN A 116 -7.15 -8.45 -3.85
N VAL A 117 -6.38 -8.61 -2.79
CA VAL A 117 -6.88 -8.94 -1.44
C VAL A 117 -7.32 -7.64 -0.76
N VAL A 118 -8.44 -7.10 -1.22
CA VAL A 118 -9.14 -6.02 -0.50
C VAL A 118 -9.83 -6.65 0.70
N ARG A 119 -9.28 -6.47 1.91
CA ARG A 119 -9.96 -6.76 3.17
C ARG A 119 -11.20 -5.87 3.25
N LYS A 120 -12.36 -6.41 2.86
CA LYS A 120 -13.64 -5.73 3.01
C LYS A 120 -14.01 -5.75 4.48
N ASP A 121 -14.35 -4.59 5.03
CA ASP A 121 -15.02 -4.52 6.32
C ASP A 121 -16.31 -5.34 6.26
N ARG A 122 -16.67 -6.00 7.37
CA ARG A 122 -17.92 -6.76 7.45
C ARG A 122 -19.08 -5.85 7.05
N SER A 123 -19.85 -6.30 6.06
CA SER A 123 -20.98 -5.53 5.55
C SER A 123 -22.00 -5.28 6.67
N PHE A 124 -22.82 -4.24 6.54
CA PHE A 124 -23.87 -3.96 7.52
C PHE A 124 -24.82 -5.15 7.72
N ALA A 125 -25.12 -5.88 6.64
CA ALA A 125 -25.95 -7.10 6.70
C ALA A 125 -25.25 -8.22 7.50
N ASP A 126 -23.94 -8.40 7.31
CA ASP A 126 -23.12 -9.38 8.01
C ASP A 126 -23.12 -9.13 9.53
N ARG A 127 -23.03 -7.85 9.93
CA ARG A 127 -23.10 -7.43 11.32
C ARG A 127 -24.47 -7.72 11.98
N ILE A 128 -25.56 -7.67 11.21
CA ILE A 128 -26.90 -7.98 11.73
C ILE A 128 -27.14 -9.49 11.75
N LEU A 129 -26.73 -10.20 10.69
CA LEU A 129 -26.96 -11.64 10.56
C LEU A 129 -26.15 -12.44 11.58
N PHE A 130 -24.92 -11.99 11.87
CA PHE A 130 -23.99 -12.62 12.80
C PHE A 130 -23.78 -11.79 14.07
N TRP A 131 -24.78 -11.00 14.49
CA TRP A 131 -24.70 -10.21 15.74
C TRP A 131 -24.59 -11.11 16.98
N ARG A 132 -25.06 -12.36 16.92
CA ARG A 132 -25.00 -13.30 18.04
C ARG A 132 -23.87 -14.31 17.82
N GLU A 133 -22.86 -14.30 18.69
CA GLU A 133 -21.68 -15.18 18.68
C GLU A 133 -21.98 -16.70 18.68
N ASP A 134 -23.23 -17.12 18.90
CA ASP A 134 -23.56 -18.53 19.19
C ASP A 134 -23.84 -19.40 17.95
N SER A 135 -23.73 -18.87 16.73
CA SER A 135 -24.04 -19.65 15.53
C SER A 135 -23.06 -19.43 14.37
N ALA A 136 -22.18 -20.41 14.22
CA ALA A 136 -21.58 -20.86 12.96
C ALA A 136 -20.73 -19.84 12.21
N GLY A 137 -19.67 -19.39 12.87
CA GLY A 137 -18.48 -18.89 12.21
C GLY A 137 -17.35 -18.97 13.19
N THR A 138 -16.55 -20.04 13.17
CA THR A 138 -15.22 -20.01 13.78
C THR A 138 -14.38 -19.07 12.94
N GLU A 139 -14.61 -17.77 13.10
CA GLU A 139 -13.57 -16.80 12.85
C GLU A 139 -12.50 -17.13 13.86
N VAL A 140 -11.45 -17.80 13.39
CA VAL A 140 -10.17 -17.78 14.08
C VAL A 140 -9.77 -16.32 14.12
N GLN A 141 -10.21 -15.62 15.17
CA GLN A 141 -9.61 -14.36 15.55
C GLN A 141 -8.15 -14.72 15.79
N VAL A 142 -7.29 -14.37 14.82
CA VAL A 142 -5.86 -14.24 15.07
C VAL A 142 -5.77 -13.01 15.96
N THR A 143 -6.11 -13.18 17.24
CA THR A 143 -5.77 -12.21 18.26
C THR A 143 -4.27 -12.00 18.16
N ALA A 144 -3.85 -10.75 18.03
CA ALA A 144 -2.46 -10.35 17.88
C ALA A 144 -1.56 -10.76 19.07
N GLU A 145 -2.14 -11.37 20.10
CA GLU A 145 -1.44 -12.18 21.09
C GLU A 145 -1.23 -13.59 20.53
N ALA A 146 -0.34 -13.70 19.55
CA ALA A 146 0.33 -14.97 19.33
C ALA A 146 1.11 -15.26 20.62
N GLU A 147 0.56 -16.10 21.50
CA GLU A 147 1.38 -16.74 22.54
C GLU A 147 2.63 -17.30 21.84
N PRO A 148 3.84 -17.02 22.37
CA PRO A 148 5.06 -17.58 21.81
C PRO A 148 4.91 -19.10 21.68
N ILE A 149 4.98 -19.60 20.45
CA ILE A 149 4.91 -21.02 20.17
C ILE A 149 6.05 -21.69 20.92
N ASP A 150 5.71 -22.62 21.82
CA ASP A 150 6.70 -23.48 22.49
C ASP A 150 7.32 -24.42 21.43
N PRO A 151 8.64 -24.32 21.17
CA PRO A 151 9.31 -25.10 20.14
C PRO A 151 9.25 -26.61 20.40
N GLU A 152 9.22 -27.04 21.66
CA GLU A 152 9.24 -28.48 21.99
C GLU A 152 7.86 -29.12 21.77
N LEU A 153 6.78 -28.41 22.11
CA LEU A 153 5.42 -28.88 21.86
C LEU A 153 5.12 -28.96 20.36
N GLU A 154 5.56 -27.96 19.58
CA GLU A 154 5.33 -27.97 18.13
C GLU A 154 6.15 -29.08 17.45
N ARG A 155 7.38 -29.35 17.90
CA ARG A 155 8.17 -30.49 17.41
C ARG A 155 7.48 -31.83 17.65
N GLN A 156 6.93 -32.05 18.84
CA GLN A 156 6.18 -33.28 19.15
C GLN A 156 4.93 -33.42 18.27
N ARG A 157 4.22 -32.32 18.02
CA ARG A 157 3.06 -32.29 17.12
C ARG A 157 3.47 -32.66 15.69
N ILE A 158 4.55 -32.07 15.18
CA ILE A 158 5.07 -32.36 13.85
C ILE A 158 5.52 -33.83 13.77
N GLU A 159 6.22 -34.34 14.77
CA GLU A 159 6.66 -35.75 14.81
C GLU A 159 5.48 -36.72 14.86
N ALA A 160 4.43 -36.40 15.63
CA ALA A 160 3.20 -37.19 15.69
C ALA A 160 2.46 -37.25 14.33
N VAL A 161 2.50 -36.18 13.54
CA VAL A 161 1.85 -36.11 12.21
C VAL A 161 2.73 -36.72 11.12
N THR A 162 4.04 -36.53 11.19
CA THR A 162 5.00 -36.94 10.15
C THR A 162 5.64 -38.31 10.41
N GLY A 163 5.42 -38.90 11.60
CA GLY A 163 6.06 -40.14 12.02
C GLY A 163 7.59 -40.05 12.08
N GLY A 164 8.13 -38.83 12.22
CA GLY A 164 9.57 -38.55 12.19
C GLY A 164 10.24 -38.70 10.83
N GLN A 165 9.47 -38.90 9.75
CA GLN A 165 10.00 -39.02 8.40
C GLN A 165 10.05 -37.65 7.69
N PRO A 166 11.06 -37.42 6.83
CA PRO A 166 11.11 -36.21 6.02
C PRO A 166 9.91 -36.16 5.05
N VAL A 167 9.16 -35.05 5.09
CA VAL A 167 8.03 -34.80 4.19
C VAL A 167 8.53 -34.15 2.91
N ASP A 168 8.67 -34.93 1.85
CA ASP A 168 8.90 -34.41 0.51
C ASP A 168 7.56 -33.92 -0.08
N ILE A 169 7.40 -32.60 -0.16
CA ILE A 169 6.30 -31.97 -0.88
C ILE A 169 6.75 -31.80 -2.33
N PRO A 170 6.30 -32.63 -3.29
CA PRO A 170 6.65 -32.44 -4.68
C PRO A 170 6.06 -31.10 -5.14
N GLN A 171 6.91 -30.13 -5.45
CA GLN A 171 6.43 -28.90 -6.08
C GLN A 171 5.92 -29.24 -7.48
N PRO A 172 4.68 -28.87 -7.84
CA PRO A 172 4.21 -29.03 -9.19
C PRO A 172 5.10 -28.18 -10.10
N ARG A 173 5.95 -28.84 -10.91
CA ARG A 173 6.73 -28.19 -11.95
C ARG A 173 5.76 -27.66 -12.98
N THR A 174 5.29 -26.42 -12.80
CA THR A 174 4.55 -25.70 -13.83
C THR A 174 5.55 -25.32 -14.91
N VAL A 175 5.80 -26.26 -15.82
CA VAL A 175 6.53 -25.99 -17.06
C VAL A 175 5.58 -25.18 -17.95
N ARG A 176 5.36 -23.92 -17.62
CA ARG A 176 4.83 -22.97 -18.59
C ARG A 176 5.95 -22.76 -19.60
N SER A 177 5.90 -23.46 -20.74
CA SER A 177 6.75 -23.10 -21.86
C SER A 177 6.43 -21.65 -22.18
N LYS A 178 7.35 -20.73 -21.90
CA LYS A 178 7.21 -19.36 -22.38
C LYS A 178 7.28 -19.45 -23.90
N LEU A 179 6.14 -19.31 -24.55
CA LEU A 179 6.10 -19.11 -25.99
C LEU A 179 6.85 -17.80 -26.27
N PRO A 180 7.90 -17.80 -27.10
CA PRO A 180 8.56 -16.57 -27.48
C PRO A 180 7.61 -15.76 -28.35
N GLY A 181 7.10 -14.64 -27.83
CA GLY A 181 6.43 -13.62 -28.65
C GLY A 181 4.91 -13.50 -28.52
N LEU A 182 4.35 -13.54 -27.31
CA LEU A 182 3.09 -12.87 -26.97
C LEU A 182 3.18 -12.21 -25.60
#